data_AF-A0A2L0A8S9-F1
#
_entry.id   AF-A0A2L0A8S9-F1
#
_cell.length_a   1.000
_cell.length_b   1.000
_cell.length_c   1.000
_cell.angle_alpha   90.00
_cell.angle_beta   90.00
_cell.angle_gamma   90.00
#
_symmetry.space_group_name_H-M   'P 1'
#
loop_
_entity.id
_entity.type
_entity.pdbx_description
1 polymer ?
#
loop_
_entity_poly.entity_id
_entity_poly.type
_entity_poly.pdbx_seq_one_letter_code
_entity_poly.pdbx_strand_id
1 'polypeptide(L)'
;MDATQAVFCEVRYSLDLDRLEEFEAYGRSWIRLIERHGGVHHGFFMPRAAPSDRSISFPDKGQEGAGDVAIALYGFPDEDAYNNYRMRVALDPEAGPIIKRFAEPPFKSYERIFLSPLSPSL
;
A
#
# COMPACT_ATOMS: atom_id res chain seq x y z
N MET A 1 15.61 -12.72 2.19
CA MET A 1 15.12 -12.01 3.37
C MET A 1 14.91 -13.04 4.45
N ASP A 2 15.52 -12.85 5.62
CA ASP A 2 15.08 -13.59 6.79
C ASP A 2 13.67 -13.07 7.14
N ALA A 3 12.66 -13.92 6.96
CA ALA A 3 11.27 -13.54 7.14
C ALA A 3 10.95 -13.10 8.57
N THR A 4 11.81 -13.46 9.55
CA THR A 4 11.62 -13.10 10.96
C THR A 4 12.00 -11.66 11.29
N GLN A 5 12.79 -11.00 10.44
CA GLN A 5 13.22 -9.60 10.64
C GLN A 5 12.53 -8.63 9.68
N ALA A 6 11.92 -9.14 8.60
CA ALA A 6 11.31 -8.33 7.57
C ALA A 6 10.12 -7.50 8.09
N VAL A 7 10.03 -6.26 7.62
CA VAL A 7 8.94 -5.34 7.91
C VAL A 7 8.04 -5.28 6.69
N PHE A 8 6.76 -5.61 6.84
CA PHE A 8 5.74 -5.37 5.81
C PHE A 8 4.78 -4.28 6.30
N CYS A 9 4.43 -3.35 5.42
CA CYS A 9 3.44 -2.32 5.71
C CYS A 9 2.30 -2.43 4.69
N GLU A 10 1.12 -2.79 5.17
CA GLU A 10 -0.13 -2.56 4.45
C GLU A 10 -0.55 -1.11 4.68
N VAL A 11 -0.89 -0.41 3.61
CA VAL A 11 -1.60 0.88 3.68
C VAL A 11 -2.95 0.69 3.04
N ARG A 12 -4.02 0.91 3.83
CA ARG A 12 -5.39 0.81 3.36
C ARG A 12 -5.99 2.20 3.26
N TYR A 13 -6.46 2.56 2.08
CA TYR A 13 -7.02 3.87 1.77
C TYR A 13 -8.54 3.77 1.58
N SER A 14 -9.30 4.65 2.21
CA SER A 14 -10.69 4.92 1.83
C SER A 14 -10.69 5.97 0.73
N LEU A 15 -11.17 5.59 -0.45
CA LEU A 15 -11.06 6.39 -1.66
C LEU A 15 -12.12 7.49 -1.75
N ASP A 16 -11.70 8.57 -2.39
CA ASP A 16 -12.61 9.49 -3.03
C ASP A 16 -12.84 9.01 -4.47
N LEU A 17 -14.06 8.55 -4.78
CA LEU A 17 -14.37 7.92 -6.06
C LEU A 17 -14.39 8.93 -7.22
N ASP A 18 -14.48 10.22 -6.92
CA ASP A 18 -14.41 11.29 -7.93
C ASP A 18 -12.96 11.65 -8.30
N ARG A 19 -11.97 11.08 -7.59
CA ARG A 19 -10.53 11.41 -7.74
C ARG A 19 -9.65 10.19 -8.01
N LEU A 20 -10.21 9.13 -8.60
CA LEU A 20 -9.50 7.87 -8.84
C LEU A 20 -8.24 8.02 -9.72
N GLU A 21 -8.30 8.83 -10.78
CA GLU A 21 -7.14 9.06 -11.66
C GLU A 21 -5.99 9.76 -10.92
N GLU A 22 -6.32 10.73 -10.06
CA GLU A 22 -5.34 11.40 -9.20
C GLU A 22 -4.75 10.42 -8.20
N PHE A 23 -5.57 9.54 -7.62
CA PHE A 23 -5.13 8.51 -6.69
C PHE A 23 -4.20 7.50 -7.37
N GLU A 24 -4.48 7.07 -8.60
CA GLU A 24 -3.57 6.23 -9.36
C GLU A 24 -2.22 6.90 -9.59
N ALA A 25 -2.21 8.19 -9.92
CA ALA A 25 -0.98 8.95 -10.10
C ALA A 25 -0.18 9.07 -8.78
N TYR A 26 -0.89 9.26 -7.65
CA TYR A 26 -0.31 9.23 -6.31
C TYR A 26 0.32 7.86 -6.02
N GLY A 27 -0.43 6.78 -6.19
CA GLY A 27 0.03 5.41 -5.93
C GLY A 27 1.25 5.04 -6.77
N ARG A 28 1.22 5.28 -8.08
CA ARG A 28 2.36 5.04 -8.99
C ARG A 28 3.62 5.81 -8.57
N SER A 29 3.46 7.00 -8.00
CA SER A 29 4.59 7.81 -7.53
C SER A 29 5.24 7.18 -6.30
N TRP A 30 4.45 6.69 -5.35
CA TRP A 30 4.95 6.00 -4.16
C TRP A 30 5.51 4.61 -4.44
N ILE A 31 4.96 3.88 -5.42
CA ILE A 31 5.58 2.62 -5.90
C ILE A 31 7.02 2.87 -6.31
N ARG A 32 7.24 3.82 -7.23
CA ARG A 32 8.59 4.14 -7.74
C ARG A 32 9.54 4.61 -6.64
N LEU A 33 9.09 5.50 -5.75
CA LEU A 33 9.93 6.01 -4.68
C LEU A 33 10.34 4.92 -3.69
N ILE A 34 9.40 4.07 -3.25
CA ILE A 34 9.71 3.00 -2.30
C ILE A 34 10.68 1.99 -2.93
N GLU A 35 10.46 1.57 -4.18
CA GLU A 35 11.36 0.65 -4.88
C GLU A 35 12.76 1.24 -5.09
N ARG A 36 12.83 2.52 -5.49
CA ARG A 36 14.10 3.23 -5.65
C ARG A 36 14.92 3.26 -4.35
N HIS A 37 14.25 3.32 -3.20
CA HIS A 37 14.88 3.40 -1.88
C HIS A 37 14.97 2.04 -1.17
N GLY A 38 14.96 0.94 -1.94
CA GLY A 38 15.27 -0.41 -1.47
C GLY A 38 14.10 -1.18 -0.86
N GLY A 39 12.89 -0.63 -0.93
CA GLY A 39 11.68 -1.37 -0.60
C GLY A 39 11.24 -2.27 -1.76
N VAL A 40 10.36 -3.22 -1.46
CA VAL A 40 9.71 -4.07 -2.47
C VAL A 40 8.21 -3.85 -2.38
N HIS A 41 7.58 -3.42 -3.48
CA HIS A 41 6.11 -3.43 -3.57
C HIS A 41 5.62 -4.84 -3.90
N HIS A 42 4.77 -5.39 -3.04
CA HIS A 42 4.04 -6.63 -3.28
C HIS A 42 2.73 -6.37 -4.04
N GLY A 43 2.31 -5.11 -4.08
CA GLY A 43 1.27 -4.63 -4.96
C GLY A 43 0.66 -3.34 -4.46
N PHE A 44 0.07 -2.61 -5.39
CA PHE A 44 -0.80 -1.48 -5.12
C PHE A 44 -2.10 -1.75 -5.87
N PHE A 45 -3.14 -2.12 -5.13
CA PHE A 45 -4.38 -2.66 -5.65
C PHE A 45 -5.48 -1.61 -5.60
N MET A 46 -6.08 -1.35 -6.77
CA MET A 46 -7.29 -0.54 -6.91
C MET A 46 -8.53 -1.45 -6.78
N PRO A 47 -9.67 -0.92 -6.29
CA PRO A 47 -10.92 -1.67 -6.35
C PRO A 47 -11.30 -1.94 -7.80
N ARG A 48 -11.94 -3.09 -8.03
CA ARG A 48 -12.47 -3.48 -9.33
C ARG A 48 -13.80 -4.20 -9.17
N ALA A 49 -14.55 -4.29 -10.27
CA ALA A 49 -15.77 -5.09 -10.30
C ALA A 49 -15.47 -6.57 -9.98
N ALA A 50 -16.29 -7.15 -9.10
CA ALA A 50 -16.24 -8.56 -8.77
C ALA A 50 -16.51 -9.44 -10.01
N PRO A 51 -15.95 -10.66 -10.06
CA PRO A 51 -16.31 -11.66 -11.06
C PRO A 51 -17.82 -11.99 -11.05
N SER A 52 -18.25 -12.74 -12.06
CA SER A 52 -19.66 -13.15 -12.20
C SER A 52 -20.12 -14.11 -11.12
N ASP A 53 -19.26 -15.06 -10.72
CA ASP A 53 -19.51 -15.90 -9.55
C ASP A 53 -18.96 -15.21 -8.31
N ARG A 54 -19.83 -15.05 -7.31
CA ARG A 54 -19.54 -14.36 -6.05
C ARG A 54 -19.86 -15.23 -4.84
N SER A 55 -19.88 -16.56 -5.03
CA SER A 55 -20.12 -17.51 -3.96
C SER A 55 -19.11 -17.30 -2.82
N ILE A 56 -19.60 -16.96 -1.62
CA ILE A 56 -18.78 -16.73 -0.43
C ILE A 56 -18.68 -18.02 0.38
N SER A 57 -17.45 -18.44 0.72
CA SER A 57 -17.20 -19.70 1.46
C SER A 57 -17.87 -19.75 2.83
N PHE A 58 -18.09 -18.60 3.47
CA PHE A 58 -18.74 -18.48 4.78
C PHE A 58 -19.83 -17.39 4.73
N PRO A 59 -21.05 -17.71 4.27
CA PRO A 59 -22.11 -16.72 4.03
C PRO A 59 -22.46 -15.87 5.25
N ASP A 60 -22.42 -16.45 6.46
CA ASP A 60 -22.75 -15.74 7.71
C ASP A 60 -21.62 -14.84 8.23
N LYS A 61 -20.44 -14.89 7.61
CA LYS A 61 -19.21 -14.20 8.07
C LYS A 61 -18.55 -13.34 7.00
N GLY A 62 -18.97 -13.44 5.74
CA GLY A 62 -18.36 -12.73 4.63
C GLY A 62 -19.36 -11.82 3.92
N GLN A 63 -18.86 -10.70 3.42
CA GLN A 63 -19.59 -9.76 2.59
C GLN A 63 -18.66 -9.17 1.53
N GLU A 64 -19.23 -8.71 0.43
CA GLU A 64 -18.50 -7.92 -0.56
C GLU A 64 -18.17 -6.53 0.02
N GLY A 65 -16.97 -6.04 -0.26
CA GLY A 65 -16.59 -4.67 0.11
C GLY A 65 -17.34 -3.62 -0.72
N ALA A 66 -17.41 -2.39 -0.21
CA ALA A 66 -18.13 -1.29 -0.86
C ALA A 66 -17.45 -0.75 -2.15
N GLY A 67 -16.31 -1.31 -2.56
CA GLY A 67 -15.62 -0.93 -3.80
C GLY A 67 -14.87 0.40 -3.73
N ASP A 68 -14.64 0.92 -2.53
CA ASP A 68 -14.02 2.21 -2.25
C ASP A 68 -12.71 2.09 -1.47
N VAL A 69 -12.08 0.92 -1.49
CA VAL A 69 -10.82 0.65 -0.77
C VAL A 69 -9.71 0.30 -1.74
N ALA A 70 -8.59 1.02 -1.63
CA ALA A 70 -7.32 0.63 -2.26
C ALA A 70 -6.33 0.16 -1.19
N ILE A 71 -5.43 -0.75 -1.57
CA ILE A 71 -4.46 -1.37 -0.66
C ILE A 71 -3.07 -1.32 -1.31
N ALA A 72 -2.09 -0.77 -0.59
CA ALA A 72 -0.67 -0.95 -0.92
C ALA A 72 -0.06 -1.93 0.08
N LEU A 73 0.75 -2.87 -0.39
CA LEU A 73 1.57 -3.72 0.47
C LEU A 73 3.01 -3.63 -0.01
N TYR A 74 3.90 -3.17 0.85
CA TYR A 74 5.33 -3.12 0.57
C TYR A 74 6.14 -3.62 1.76
N GLY A 75 7.36 -4.07 1.50
CA GLY A 75 8.23 -4.63 2.51
C GLY A 75 9.68 -4.17 2.41
N PHE A 76 10.39 -4.36 3.53
CA PHE A 76 11.81 -4.13 3.70
C PHE A 76 12.44 -5.33 4.42
N PRO A 77 13.73 -5.62 4.19
CA PRO A 77 14.40 -6.79 4.78
C PRO A 77 14.48 -6.74 6.32
N ASP A 78 14.50 -5.54 6.90
CA ASP A 78 14.59 -5.29 8.35
C ASP A 78 14.13 -3.86 8.71
N GLU A 79 14.07 -3.56 10.01
CA GLU A 79 13.70 -2.22 10.53
C GLU A 79 14.69 -1.13 10.13
N ASP A 80 15.98 -1.43 10.06
CA ASP A 80 17.03 -0.47 9.70
C ASP A 80 16.86 -0.01 8.25
N ALA A 81 16.58 -0.94 7.33
CA ALA A 81 16.27 -0.64 5.94
C ALA A 81 15.00 0.21 5.81
N TYR A 82 13.94 -0.11 6.55
CA TYR A 82 12.71 0.69 6.56
C TYR A 82 12.95 2.12 7.09
N ASN A 83 13.70 2.27 8.18
CA ASN A 83 14.02 3.58 8.74
C ASN A 83 14.92 4.41 7.82
N ASN A 84 15.93 3.78 7.21
CA ASN A 84 16.79 4.43 6.22
C ASN A 84 16.00 4.87 4.98
N TYR A 85 15.05 4.06 4.49
CA TYR A 85 14.11 4.48 3.44
C TYR A 85 13.38 5.78 3.83
N ARG A 86 12.79 5.84 5.02
CA ARG A 86 12.03 7.02 5.44
C ARG A 86 12.87 8.29 5.50
N MET A 87 14.13 8.17 5.89
CA MET A 87 15.08 9.28 5.88
C MET A 87 15.46 9.68 4.45
N ARG A 88 15.79 8.71 3.59
CA ARG A 88 16.26 8.97 2.23
C ARG A 88 15.18 9.48 1.29
N VAL A 89 13.97 8.95 1.38
CA VAL A 89 12.85 9.39 0.53
C VAL A 89 12.49 10.85 0.81
N ALA A 90 12.63 11.32 2.06
CA ALA A 90 12.40 12.72 2.41
C ALA A 90 13.43 13.67 1.77
N LEU A 91 14.59 13.15 1.36
CA LEU A 91 15.66 13.89 0.67
C LEU A 91 15.65 13.66 -0.85
N ASP A 92 14.79 12.78 -1.36
CA ASP A 92 14.72 12.51 -2.80
C ASP A 92 14.19 13.75 -3.54
N PRO A 93 14.88 14.22 -4.61
CA PRO A 93 14.46 15.41 -5.34
C PRO A 93 13.08 15.27 -6.00
N GLU A 94 12.59 14.05 -6.26
CA GLU A 94 11.24 13.81 -6.78
C GLU A 94 10.17 13.79 -5.68
N ALA A 95 10.52 13.50 -4.43
CA ALA A 95 9.54 13.38 -3.35
C ALA A 95 8.89 14.72 -3.00
N GLY A 96 9.67 15.81 -2.94
CA GLY A 96 9.14 17.15 -2.66
C GLY A 96 8.02 17.60 -3.61
N PRO A 97 8.24 17.54 -4.94
CA PRO A 97 7.20 17.81 -5.94
C PRO A 97 5.97 16.92 -5.80
N ILE A 98 6.14 15.62 -5.51
CA ILE A 98 5.02 14.68 -5.30
C ILE A 98 4.21 15.08 -4.06
N ILE A 99 4.87 15.34 -2.93
CA ILE A 99 4.22 15.78 -1.69
C ILE A 99 3.47 17.09 -1.91
N LYS A 100 4.07 18.04 -2.63
CA LYS A 100 3.41 19.31 -2.98
C LYS A 100 2.19 19.09 -3.88
N ARG A 101 2.29 18.23 -4.89
CA ARG A 101 1.18 17.91 -5.82
C ARG A 101 -0.01 17.30 -5.09
N PHE A 102 0.24 16.44 -4.10
CA PHE A 102 -0.80 15.74 -3.34
C PHE A 102 -0.90 16.25 -1.90
N ALA A 103 -0.68 17.55 -1.69
CA ALA A 103 -0.83 18.18 -0.37
C ALA A 103 -2.27 18.05 0.14
N GLU A 104 -3.24 18.10 -0.78
CA GLU A 104 -4.58 17.59 -0.58
C GLU A 104 -4.67 16.17 -1.19
N PRO A 105 -4.61 15.12 -0.36
CA PRO A 105 -4.55 13.75 -0.87
C PRO A 105 -5.85 13.37 -1.60
N PRO A 106 -5.77 12.55 -2.67
CA PRO A 106 -6.93 12.08 -3.45
C PRO A 106 -7.63 10.87 -2.78
N PHE A 107 -7.78 10.92 -1.46
CA PHE A 107 -8.45 9.89 -0.66
C PHE A 107 -9.02 10.51 0.61
N LYS A 108 -10.03 9.88 1.20
CA LYS A 108 -10.74 10.38 2.39
C LYS A 108 -9.97 10.11 3.68
N SER A 109 -9.36 8.93 3.77
CA SER A 109 -8.56 8.51 4.94
C SER A 109 -7.62 7.37 4.56
N TYR A 110 -6.65 7.08 5.43
CA TYR A 110 -5.81 5.89 5.31
C TYR A 110 -5.40 5.35 6.69
N GLU A 111 -5.16 4.04 6.77
CA GLU A 111 -4.52 3.39 7.91
C GLU A 111 -3.25 2.66 7.47
N ARG A 112 -2.28 2.51 8.38
CA ARG A 112 -1.06 1.72 8.16
C ARG A 112 -1.02 0.58 9.15
N ILE A 113 -0.79 -0.61 8.64
CA ILE A 113 -0.72 -1.84 9.43
C ILE A 113 0.63 -2.47 9.16
N PHE A 114 1.40 -2.70 10.23
CA PHE A 114 2.69 -3.40 10.13
C PHE A 114 2.48 -4.88 10.40
N LEU A 115 3.04 -5.70 9.51
CA LEU A 115 2.78 -7.14 9.44
C LEU A 115 4.11 -7.89 9.48
N SER A 116 4.07 -9.07 10.10
CA SER A 116 5.13 -10.08 10.02
C SER A 116 4.59 -11.28 9.24
N PRO A 117 5.35 -11.84 8.29
CA PRO A 117 4.92 -13.02 7.57
C PRO A 117 4.90 -14.23 8.52
N LEU A 118 3.90 -15.09 8.37
CA LEU A 118 3.95 -16.40 9.01
C LEU A 118 5.04 -17.22 8.32
N SER A 119 5.96 -17.77 9.12
CA SER A 119 6.90 -18.77 8.61
C SER A 119 6.16 -20.10 8.44
N PRO A 120 6.35 -20.84 7.33
CA PRO A 120 5.91 -22.23 7.29
C PRO A 120 6.65 -22.96 8.42
N SER A 121 5.89 -23.62 9.30
CA SER A 121 6.43 -24.40 10.42
C SER A 121 7.56 -25.31 9.95
N LEU A 122 8.62 -25.44 10.76
CA LEU A 122 9.63 -26.48 10.60
C LEU A 122 9.00 -27.88 10.59
#